data_AF-A0A9X3H7G2-F1
#
_entry.id   AF-A0A9X3H7G2-F1
#
_cell.length_a   1.000
_cell.length_b   1.000
_cell.length_c   1.000
_cell.angle_alpha   90.00
_cell.angle_beta   90.00
_cell.angle_gamma   90.00
#
_symmetry.space_group_name_H-M   'P 1'
#
loop_
_entity.id
_entity.type
_entity.pdbx_description
1 polymer ?
#
loop_
_entity_poly.entity_id
_entity_poly.type
_entity_poly.pdbx_seq_one_letter_code
_entity_poly.pdbx_strand_id
1 'polypeptide(L)'
;MNKDRKHHLEYCAVCSNRLFSPQRGIICSLTDDYAKFKDTCPDYAEDEVAKRERDEKRRLSEESEIENESLGLSAIGIRNGTVAGIIAIVAAILWLVLGVVYVERIFFYPFILAILGGAAIYHGQKRKKEEKWKDM
;
A
#
# COMPACT_ATOMS: atom_id res chain seq x y z
N MET A 1 21.49 4.35 -2.66
CA MET A 1 21.22 2.90 -2.81
C MET A 1 21.36 2.56 -4.29
N ASN A 2 22.28 1.67 -4.67
CA ASN A 2 22.62 1.41 -6.08
C ASN A 2 21.45 0.74 -6.80
N LYS A 3 21.04 1.26 -7.96
CA LYS A 3 19.78 0.90 -8.65
C LYS A 3 19.76 -0.59 -9.03
N ASP A 4 20.92 -1.14 -9.33
CA ASP A 4 21.13 -2.55 -9.71
C ASP A 4 20.84 -3.51 -8.56
N ARG A 5 21.22 -3.14 -7.32
CA ARG A 5 21.04 -4.01 -6.15
C ARG A 5 19.56 -4.28 -5.86
N LYS A 6 18.70 -3.26 -6.03
CA LYS A 6 17.26 -3.43 -5.82
C LYS A 6 16.67 -4.39 -6.84
N HIS A 7 17.06 -4.24 -8.12
CA HIS A 7 16.65 -5.14 -9.20
C HIS A 7 17.11 -6.58 -8.93
N HIS A 8 18.37 -6.77 -8.54
CA HIS A 8 18.88 -8.10 -8.19
C HIS A 8 18.12 -8.74 -7.03
N LEU A 9 17.77 -7.96 -6.01
CA LEU A 9 17.01 -8.46 -4.87
C LEU A 9 15.59 -8.88 -5.24
N GLU A 10 14.98 -8.32 -6.28
CA GLU A 10 13.66 -8.77 -6.74
C GLU A 10 13.69 -10.22 -7.21
N TYR A 11 14.75 -10.63 -7.92
CA TYR A 11 14.97 -12.03 -8.31
C TYR A 11 15.48 -12.86 -7.15
N CYS A 12 16.51 -12.40 -6.44
CA CYS A 12 17.16 -13.18 -5.39
C CYS A 12 16.25 -13.44 -4.19
N ALA A 13 15.26 -12.58 -3.91
CA ALA A 13 14.33 -12.78 -2.80
C ALA A 13 13.45 -14.03 -2.98
N VAL A 14 13.16 -14.42 -4.21
CA VAL A 14 12.30 -15.57 -4.56
C VAL A 14 13.09 -16.70 -5.23
N CYS A 15 14.42 -16.65 -5.15
CA CYS A 15 15.30 -17.68 -5.71
C CYS A 15 15.61 -18.75 -4.65
N SER A 16 15.60 -20.02 -5.04
CA SER A 16 16.00 -21.16 -4.20
C SER A 16 17.47 -21.10 -3.78
N ASN A 17 18.31 -20.41 -4.57
CA ASN A 17 19.74 -20.22 -4.29
C ASN A 17 20.03 -19.02 -3.38
N ARG A 18 19.02 -18.51 -2.66
CA ARG A 18 19.18 -17.40 -1.71
C ARG A 18 19.85 -17.87 -0.42
N LEU A 19 20.79 -17.09 0.07
CA LEU A 19 21.41 -17.29 1.38
C LEU A 19 21.36 -15.98 2.17
N PHE A 20 20.94 -16.07 3.44
CA PHE A 20 20.88 -14.91 4.32
C PHE A 20 22.17 -14.77 5.13
N SER A 21 22.90 -13.68 4.93
CA SER A 21 24.06 -13.29 5.72
C SER A 21 23.71 -12.09 6.62
N PRO A 22 23.98 -12.14 7.94
CA PRO A 22 23.68 -11.03 8.84
C PRO A 22 24.37 -9.71 8.46
N GLN A 23 25.58 -9.76 7.90
CA GLN A 23 26.32 -8.55 7.51
C GLN A 23 25.97 -8.04 6.11
N ARG A 24 25.58 -8.93 5.19
CA ARG A 24 25.41 -8.64 3.75
C ARG A 24 23.96 -8.71 3.27
N GLY A 25 23.04 -9.21 4.09
CA GLY A 25 21.67 -9.50 3.68
C GLY A 25 21.60 -10.72 2.75
N ILE A 26 20.77 -10.64 1.71
CA ILE A 26 20.59 -11.73 0.75
C ILE A 26 21.78 -11.78 -0.23
N ILE A 27 22.49 -12.91 -0.22
CA ILE A 27 23.58 -13.28 -1.14
C ILE A 27 23.22 -14.57 -1.88
N CYS A 28 23.99 -14.92 -2.91
CA CYS A 28 23.78 -16.15 -3.67
C CYS A 28 24.59 -17.31 -3.06
N SER A 29 23.97 -18.46 -2.79
CA SER A 29 24.63 -19.65 -2.23
C SER A 29 25.68 -20.24 -3.17
N LEU A 30 25.57 -20.02 -4.49
CA LEU A 30 26.49 -20.55 -5.49
C LEU A 30 27.81 -19.77 -5.56
N THR A 31 27.77 -18.47 -5.28
CA THR A 31 28.93 -17.56 -5.43
C THR A 31 29.42 -16.97 -4.10
N ASP A 32 28.65 -17.17 -3.02
CA ASP A 32 28.85 -16.57 -1.69
C ASP A 32 29.03 -15.04 -1.72
N ASP A 33 28.47 -14.39 -2.73
CA ASP A 33 28.59 -12.96 -2.97
C ASP A 33 27.27 -12.38 -3.49
N TYR A 34 27.26 -11.06 -3.66
CA TYR A 34 26.16 -10.35 -4.29
C TYR A 34 25.96 -10.79 -5.74
N ALA A 35 24.70 -10.79 -6.18
CA ALA A 35 24.36 -10.94 -7.58
C ALA A 35 25.07 -9.89 -8.45
N LYS A 36 25.71 -10.35 -9.54
CA LYS A 36 26.46 -9.52 -10.50
C LYS A 36 25.89 -9.59 -11.92
N PHE A 37 24.69 -10.14 -12.08
CA PHE A 37 24.05 -10.26 -13.41
C PHE A 37 23.52 -8.89 -13.88
N LYS A 38 23.43 -8.68 -15.20
CA LYS A 38 22.98 -7.41 -15.76
C LYS A 38 21.46 -7.37 -15.95
N ASP A 39 20.91 -8.35 -16.67
CA ASP A 39 19.48 -8.42 -16.98
C ASP A 39 18.80 -9.61 -16.28
N THR A 40 19.36 -10.82 -16.39
CA THR A 40 18.82 -12.02 -15.76
C THR A 40 19.93 -12.94 -15.23
N CYS A 41 19.62 -13.73 -14.21
CA CYS A 41 20.53 -14.72 -13.67
C CYS A 41 20.36 -16.05 -14.42
N PRO A 42 21.41 -16.63 -15.02
CA PRO A 42 21.33 -17.90 -15.73
C PRO A 42 21.04 -19.08 -14.79
N ASP A 43 21.53 -19.02 -13.54
CA ASP A 43 21.32 -20.04 -12.50
C ASP A 43 20.11 -19.73 -11.60
N TYR A 44 19.15 -18.96 -12.11
CA TYR A 44 17.94 -18.64 -11.39
C TYR A 44 17.07 -19.89 -11.26
N ALA A 45 16.81 -20.28 -10.02
CA ALA A 45 15.86 -21.33 -9.67
C ALA A 45 14.75 -20.68 -8.85
N GLU A 46 13.53 -20.64 -9.38
CA GLU A 46 12.39 -20.03 -8.68
C GLU A 46 11.94 -20.92 -7.51
N ASP A 47 11.79 -20.31 -6.34
CA ASP A 47 11.18 -20.92 -5.16
C ASP A 47 9.71 -20.49 -5.09
N GLU A 48 8.82 -21.38 -5.53
CA GLU A 48 7.37 -21.18 -5.55
C GLU A 48 6.80 -20.84 -4.16
N VAL A 49 7.39 -21.38 -3.09
CA VAL A 49 6.94 -21.10 -1.72
C VAL A 49 7.33 -19.67 -1.35
N ALA A 50 8.59 -19.31 -1.57
CA ALA A 50 9.09 -17.96 -1.31
C ALA A 50 8.35 -16.88 -2.12
N LYS A 51 7.99 -17.19 -3.36
CA LYS A 51 7.19 -16.30 -4.22
C LYS A 51 5.80 -16.07 -3.65
N ARG A 52 5.10 -17.14 -3.27
CA ARG A 52 3.76 -17.06 -2.65
C ARG A 52 3.78 -16.24 -1.36
N GLU A 53 4.74 -16.49 -0.48
CA GLU A 53 4.88 -15.73 0.77
C GLU A 53 5.13 -14.23 0.50
N ARG A 54 5.96 -13.91 -0.50
CA ARG A 54 6.23 -12.51 -0.88
C ARG A 54 4.98 -11.83 -1.43
N ASP A 55 4.23 -12.52 -2.28
CA ASP A 55 3.01 -12.01 -2.90
C ASP A 55 1.90 -11.83 -1.86
N GLU A 56 1.76 -12.77 -0.92
CA GLU A 56 0.84 -12.67 0.22
C GLU A 56 1.21 -11.49 1.12
N LYS A 57 2.49 -11.34 1.48
CA LYS A 57 2.96 -10.21 2.29
C LYS A 57 2.73 -8.87 1.61
N ARG A 58 2.89 -8.81 0.28
CA ARG A 58 2.57 -7.60 -0.51
C ARG A 58 1.07 -7.28 -0.44
N ARG A 59 0.21 -8.28 -0.62
CA ARG A 59 -1.25 -8.11 -0.49
C ARG A 59 -1.67 -7.61 0.89
N LEU A 60 -1.09 -8.19 1.95
CA LEU A 60 -1.36 -7.75 3.32
C LEU A 60 -0.89 -6.31 3.57
N SER A 61 0.27 -5.92 3.03
CA SER A 61 0.73 -4.53 3.15
C SER A 61 -0.19 -3.55 2.41
N GLU A 62 -0.64 -3.91 1.21
CA GLU A 62 -1.57 -3.08 0.42
C GLU A 62 -2.93 -2.95 1.12
N GLU A 63 -3.43 -4.02 1.76
CA GLU A 63 -4.67 -4.00 2.52
C GLU A 63 -4.55 -3.16 3.81
N SER A 64 -3.41 -3.24 4.52
CA SER A 64 -3.16 -2.42 5.72
C SER A 64 -2.99 -0.93 5.42
N GLU A 65 -2.47 -0.57 4.24
CA GLU A 65 -2.41 0.82 3.80
C GLU A 65 -3.83 1.36 3.54
N ILE A 66 -4.70 0.54 2.93
CA ILE A 66 -6.12 0.90 2.72
C ILE A 66 -6.87 1.00 4.06
N GLU A 67 -6.54 0.16 5.03
CA GLU A 67 -7.17 0.16 6.35
C GLU A 67 -6.83 1.42 7.16
N ASN A 68 -5.59 1.91 7.06
CA ASN A 68 -5.18 3.18 7.67
C ASN A 68 -5.82 4.41 6.98
N GLU A 69 -6.17 4.31 5.70
CA GLU A 69 -6.96 5.34 5.01
C GLU A 69 -8.45 5.30 5.40
N SER A 70 -8.94 4.14 5.84
CA SER A 70 -10.32 3.91 6.29
C SER A 70 -10.47 4.19 7.78
N LEU A 71 -10.36 5.46 8.19
CA LEU A 71 -10.53 6.05 9.55
C LEU A 71 -11.36 5.25 10.59
N GLY A 72 -10.91 4.06 11.00
CA GLY A 72 -11.65 3.12 11.86
C GLY A 72 -13.00 2.60 11.32
N LEU A 73 -13.41 2.94 10.09
CA LEU A 73 -14.73 2.59 9.55
C LEU A 73 -14.81 1.13 9.04
N SER A 74 -13.66 0.48 8.84
CA SER A 74 -13.59 -0.93 8.41
C SER A 74 -14.22 -1.89 9.42
N ALA A 75 -14.23 -1.55 10.72
CA ALA A 75 -14.86 -2.35 11.78
C ALA A 75 -16.39 -2.44 11.64
N ILE A 76 -17.02 -1.53 10.89
CA ILE A 76 -18.47 -1.50 10.62
C ILE A 76 -18.81 -2.34 9.35
N GLY A 77 -17.80 -2.97 8.71
CA GLY A 77 -18.00 -3.81 7.53
C GLY A 77 -18.10 -3.04 6.21
N ILE A 78 -17.74 -1.75 6.20
CA ILE A 78 -17.79 -0.90 5.01
C ILE A 78 -16.50 -1.10 4.18
N ARG A 79 -16.56 -1.97 3.17
CA ARG A 79 -15.42 -2.27 2.27
C ARG A 79 -15.17 -1.22 1.17
N ASN A 80 -16.08 -0.28 0.98
CA ASN A 80 -15.95 0.74 -0.07
C ASN A 80 -15.37 2.04 0.50
N GLY A 81 -14.10 2.31 0.19
CA GLY A 81 -13.43 3.56 0.60
C GLY A 81 -14.16 4.84 0.14
N THR A 82 -14.87 4.80 -0.99
CA THR A 82 -15.74 5.91 -1.43
C THR A 82 -16.91 6.17 -0.46
N VAL A 83 -17.52 5.11 0.09
CA VAL A 83 -18.64 5.23 1.03
C VAL A 83 -18.12 5.75 2.38
N ALA A 84 -16.98 5.26 2.84
CA ALA A 84 -16.33 5.75 4.04
C ALA A 84 -15.98 7.25 3.94
N GLY A 85 -15.44 7.69 2.80
CA GLY A 85 -15.14 9.10 2.54
C GLY A 85 -16.38 10.00 2.59
N ILE A 86 -17.51 9.55 2.05
CA ILE A 86 -18.78 10.32 2.08
C ILE A 86 -19.25 10.48 3.54
N ILE A 87 -19.21 9.39 4.33
CA ILE A 87 -19.61 9.42 5.74
C ILE A 87 -18.71 10.39 6.53
N ALA A 88 -17.40 10.36 6.30
CA ALA A 88 -16.45 11.25 6.95
C ALA A 88 -16.74 12.74 6.65
N ILE A 89 -17.09 13.07 5.40
CA ILE A 89 -17.47 14.44 5.02
C ILE A 89 -18.76 14.87 5.72
N VAL A 90 -19.77 14.00 5.75
CA VAL A 90 -21.05 14.30 6.42
C VAL A 90 -20.84 14.53 7.91
N ALA A 91 -20.05 13.68 8.57
CA ALA A 91 -19.71 13.83 9.97
C ALA A 91 -18.92 15.12 10.25
N ALA A 92 -17.97 15.48 9.38
CA ALA A 92 -17.21 16.73 9.49
C ALA A 92 -18.12 17.97 9.37
N ILE A 93 -19.05 17.98 8.42
CA ILE A 93 -20.01 19.07 8.24
C ILE A 93 -20.93 19.18 9.48
N LEU A 94 -21.45 18.06 9.97
CA LEU A 94 -22.27 18.03 11.19
C LEU A 94 -21.53 18.63 12.39
N TRP A 95 -20.29 18.21 12.63
CA TRP A 95 -19.49 18.73 13.75
C TRP A 95 -19.16 20.21 13.59
N LEU A 96 -18.91 20.67 12.37
CA LEU A 96 -18.67 22.07 12.08
C LEU A 96 -19.90 22.93 12.38
N VAL A 97 -21.09 22.51 11.93
CA VAL A 97 -22.35 23.23 12.19
C VAL A 97 -22.64 23.26 13.69
N LEU A 98 -22.49 22.12 14.38
CA LEU A 98 -22.67 22.07 15.84
C LEU A 98 -21.64 22.95 16.57
N GLY A 99 -20.36 22.92 16.18
CA GLY A 99 -19.32 23.74 16.81
C GLY A 99 -19.57 25.24 16.67
N VAL A 100 -19.97 25.68 15.46
CA VAL A 100 -20.27 27.10 15.20
C VAL A 100 -21.52 27.55 15.95
N VAL A 101 -22.58 26.74 15.97
CA VAL A 101 -23.87 27.10 16.58
C VAL A 101 -23.83 27.07 18.10
N TYR A 102 -23.11 26.12 18.72
CA TYR A 102 -23.15 25.92 20.17
C TYR A 102 -21.96 26.51 20.94
N VAL A 103 -20.80 26.72 20.30
CA VAL A 103 -19.54 27.04 21.00
C VAL A 103 -18.94 28.39 20.59
N GLU A 104 -19.55 29.08 19.61
CA GLU A 104 -19.07 30.36 19.02
C GLU A 104 -17.58 30.31 18.56
N ARG A 105 -17.02 29.11 18.40
CA ARG A 105 -15.64 28.88 17.99
C ARG A 105 -15.62 28.15 16.68
N ILE A 106 -14.86 28.71 15.73
CA ILE A 106 -14.59 28.05 14.45
C ILE A 106 -13.43 27.08 14.67
N PHE A 107 -13.74 25.78 14.63
CA PHE A 107 -12.73 24.73 14.56
C PHE A 107 -12.30 24.57 13.09
N PHE A 108 -11.00 24.65 12.82
CA PHE A 108 -10.44 24.51 11.45
C PHE A 108 -10.29 23.05 11.00
N TYR A 109 -10.29 22.12 11.95
CA TYR A 109 -10.12 20.67 11.71
C TYR A 109 -11.16 20.04 10.75
N PRO A 110 -12.45 20.40 10.77
CA PRO A 110 -13.43 19.86 9.82
C PRO A 110 -13.14 20.21 8.36
N PHE A 111 -12.50 21.35 8.07
CA PHE A 111 -12.11 21.69 6.70
C PHE A 111 -10.99 20.78 6.19
N ILE A 112 -10.01 20.48 7.05
CA ILE A 112 -8.91 19.56 6.73
C ILE A 112 -9.49 18.16 6.47
N LEU A 113 -10.41 17.70 7.32
CA LEU A 113 -11.09 16.42 7.12
C LEU A 113 -11.93 16.38 5.83
N ALA A 114 -12.63 17.46 5.49
CA ALA A 114 -13.41 17.53 4.25
C ALA A 114 -12.52 17.44 3.00
N ILE A 115 -11.36 18.09 3.01
CA ILE A 115 -10.40 18.05 1.90
C ILE A 115 -9.80 16.64 1.76
N LEU A 116 -9.37 16.03 2.87
CA LEU A 116 -8.80 14.67 2.87
C LEU A 116 -9.85 13.63 2.43
N GLY A 117 -11.08 13.72 2.95
CA GLY A 117 -12.19 12.85 2.52
C GLY A 117 -12.52 13.02 1.04
N GLY A 118 -12.52 14.26 0.53
CA GLY A 118 -12.72 14.55 -0.89
C GLY A 118 -11.63 13.96 -1.79
N ALA A 119 -10.36 14.10 -1.40
CA ALA A 119 -9.23 13.52 -2.11
C ALA A 119 -9.30 11.98 -2.14
N ALA A 120 -9.66 11.34 -1.02
CA ALA A 120 -9.85 9.90 -0.94
C ALA A 120 -10.97 9.41 -1.88
N ILE A 121 -12.10 10.12 -1.94
CA ILE A 121 -13.19 9.82 -2.89
C ILE A 121 -12.70 9.96 -4.34
N TYR A 122 -11.98 11.03 -4.66
CA TYR A 122 -11.46 11.28 -6.00
C TYR A 122 -10.52 10.17 -6.46
N HIS A 123 -9.56 9.77 -5.61
CA HIS A 123 -8.64 8.68 -5.90
C HIS A 123 -9.36 7.33 -6.01
N GLY A 124 -10.36 7.07 -5.14
CA GLY A 124 -11.17 5.86 -5.20
C GLY A 124 -12.00 5.73 -6.49
N GLN A 125 -12.55 6.83 -6.99
CA GLN A 125 -13.27 6.84 -8.27
C GLN A 125 -12.32 6.65 -9.47
N LYS A 126 -11.11 7.22 -9.40
CA LYS A 126 -10.08 7.05 -10.44
C LYS A 126 -9.68 5.59 -10.60
N ARG A 127 -9.42 4.86 -9.50
CA ARG A 127 -9.06 3.43 -9.55
C ARG A 127 -10.15 2.57 -10.21
N LYS A 128 -11.42 2.77 -9.85
CA LYS A 128 -12.55 2.05 -10.48
C LYS A 128 -12.69 2.33 -11.99
N LYS A 129 -12.39 3.56 -12.40
CA LYS A 129 -12.43 3.94 -13.83
C LYS A 129 -11.30 3.27 -14.62
N GLU A 130 -10.10 3.18 -14.03
CA GLU A 130 -8.94 2.52 -14.62
C GLU A 130 -9.12 1.00 -14.72
N GLU A 131 -9.69 0.36 -13.70
CA GLU A 131 -10.05 -1.08 -13.74
C GLU A 131 -11.05 -1.38 -14.85
N LYS A 132 -12.14 -0.59 -14.94
CA LYS A 132 -13.19 -0.79 -15.95
C LYS A 132 -12.72 -0.59 -17.40
N TRP A 133 -11.67 0.21 -17.62
CA TRP A 133 -11.08 0.41 -18.95
C TRP A 133 -10.16 -0.73 -19.38
N LYS A 134 -9.66 -1.54 -18.44
CA LYS A 134 -8.77 -2.67 -18.73
C LYS A 134 -9.53 -3.92 -19.14
N ASP A 135 -10.83 -3.97 -18.84
CA ASP A 135 -11.75 -5.06 -19.16
C ASP A 135 -12.54 -4.86 -20.48
N MET A 136 -12.28 -3.77 -21.21
CA MET A 136 -12.83 -3.47 -22.56
C MET A 136 -11.75 -3.63 -23.63
#